data_AF-A0A2A5XVK8-F1
#
_entry.id   AF-A0A2A5XVK8-F1
#
_cell.length_a   1.000
_cell.length_b   1.000
_cell.length_c   1.000
_cell.angle_alpha   90.00
_cell.angle_beta   90.00
_cell.angle_gamma   90.00
#
_symmetry.space_group_name_H-M   'P 1'
#
loop_
_entity.id
_entity.type
_entity.pdbx_description
1 polymer ?
#
loop_
_entity_poly.entity_id
_entity_poly.type
_entity_poly.pdbx_seq_one_letter_code
_entity_poly.pdbx_strand_id
1 'polypeptide(L)'
;MSCSEDESNQSAVPLNDLTEQYIIENDSIVQFMKSHFYNYQDFENITSYDSTDIIFDSIVGDNIDKTPIFDQVSTIQIGIKDENEQIVNHNLYYHIIRNGKGENPSVADSVFVSYQGLLFDGKSFDSRQNPIWMEGKNLIRGFQEFLPLLKKGDVTINNNGTYNFFDFGIGFVIFPSGLGYFQNGSISIPPYSPLIFKVDMMTFSRTDHDNDTVLTIDEDLDGDHNFNNDDTDSDNIPNYIDNDDDNDGVLTRNEYDTNNDGIPDDSDGDGIPDYLDSN
;
A
#
# COMPACT_ATOMS: atom_id res chain seq x y z
N MET A 1 25.22 -22.93 -42.26
CA MET A 1 25.54 -22.04 -41.13
C MET A 1 24.42 -22.22 -40.13
N SER A 2 24.71 -22.95 -39.06
CA SER A 2 23.78 -23.21 -37.97
C SER A 2 23.87 -22.01 -37.03
N CYS A 3 22.78 -21.31 -36.79
CA CYS A 3 22.72 -20.35 -35.69
C CYS A 3 22.70 -21.14 -34.39
N SER A 4 23.63 -20.83 -33.49
CA SER A 4 23.62 -21.28 -32.10
C SER A 4 22.43 -20.64 -31.38
N GLU A 5 21.61 -21.47 -30.76
CA GLU A 5 20.66 -21.07 -29.73
C GLU A 5 21.48 -20.64 -28.51
N ASP A 6 21.66 -19.34 -28.34
CA ASP A 6 22.06 -18.78 -27.05
C ASP A 6 20.81 -18.77 -26.17
N GLU A 7 20.52 -19.92 -25.53
CA GLU A 7 19.63 -19.95 -24.38
C GLU A 7 20.31 -19.15 -23.26
N SER A 8 19.88 -17.91 -23.10
CA SER A 8 20.17 -17.13 -21.91
C SER A 8 19.50 -17.81 -20.72
N ASN A 9 20.24 -18.72 -20.09
CA ASN A 9 19.91 -19.34 -18.82
C ASN A 9 19.94 -18.22 -17.74
N GLN A 10 18.85 -17.46 -17.62
CA GLN A 10 18.61 -16.67 -16.42
C GLN A 10 18.35 -17.68 -15.31
N SER A 11 19.38 -17.97 -14.52
CA SER A 11 19.22 -18.72 -13.29
C SER A 11 18.19 -18.00 -12.43
N ALA A 12 17.05 -18.64 -12.17
CA ALA A 12 16.08 -18.14 -11.21
C ALA A 12 16.78 -17.94 -9.86
N VAL A 13 16.49 -16.82 -9.20
CA VAL A 13 16.98 -16.55 -7.84
C VAL A 13 16.31 -17.57 -6.92
N PRO A 14 17.06 -18.28 -6.06
CA PRO A 14 16.47 -19.29 -5.18
C PRO A 14 15.55 -18.62 -4.15
N LEU A 15 14.44 -19.28 -3.85
CA LEU A 15 13.51 -18.88 -2.80
C LEU A 15 14.17 -19.09 -1.43
N ASN A 16 14.25 -18.02 -0.64
CA ASN A 16 14.69 -18.06 0.75
C ASN A 16 13.50 -18.30 1.69
N ASP A 17 13.77 -18.88 2.86
CA ASP A 17 12.79 -18.98 3.94
C ASP A 17 12.32 -17.57 4.35
N LEU A 18 11.01 -17.37 4.43
CA LEU A 18 10.41 -16.06 4.69
C LEU A 18 10.78 -15.53 6.07
N THR A 19 10.83 -16.40 7.09
CA THR A 19 11.14 -16.01 8.46
C THR A 19 12.61 -15.63 8.61
N GLU A 20 13.52 -16.46 8.10
CA GLU A 20 14.95 -16.18 8.14
C GLU A 20 15.30 -14.92 7.36
N GLN A 21 14.71 -14.75 6.16
CA GLN A 21 14.91 -13.56 5.34
C GLN A 21 14.41 -12.30 6.04
N TYR A 22 13.21 -12.35 6.65
CA TYR A 22 12.68 -11.23 7.42
C TYR A 22 13.59 -10.82 8.58
N ILE A 23 14.15 -11.77 9.34
CA ILE A 23 15.03 -11.47 10.47
C ILE A 23 16.26 -10.65 10.00
N ILE A 24 16.91 -11.10 8.92
CA ILE A 24 18.09 -10.44 8.36
C ILE A 24 17.75 -9.02 7.87
N GLU A 25 16.64 -8.89 7.14
CA GLU A 25 16.20 -7.61 6.60
C GLU A 25 15.79 -6.63 7.70
N ASN A 26 15.06 -7.10 8.71
CA ASN A 26 14.63 -6.27 9.83
C ASN A 26 15.84 -5.72 10.62
N ASP A 27 16.87 -6.53 10.84
CA ASP A 27 18.11 -6.06 11.46
C ASP A 27 18.79 -4.97 10.62
N SER A 28 18.80 -5.13 9.29
CA SER A 28 19.34 -4.12 8.36
C SER A 28 18.51 -2.82 8.36
N ILE A 29 17.18 -2.92 8.41
CA ILE A 29 16.26 -1.78 8.49
C ILE A 29 16.48 -1.02 9.80
N VAL A 30 16.56 -1.73 10.93
CA VAL A 30 16.84 -1.13 12.23
C VAL A 30 18.21 -0.45 12.26
N GLN A 31 19.25 -1.06 11.67
CA GLN A 31 20.56 -0.42 11.55
C GLN A 31 20.51 0.84 10.68
N PHE A 32 19.82 0.80 9.53
CA PHE A 32 19.65 1.97 8.68
C PHE A 32 18.98 3.11 9.47
N MET A 33 17.86 2.84 10.13
CA MET A 33 17.12 3.85 10.89
C MET A 33 17.90 4.43 12.08
N LYS A 34 18.79 3.64 12.70
CA LYS A 34 19.65 4.10 13.81
C LYS A 34 20.85 4.94 13.34
N SER A 35 21.27 4.76 12.10
CA SER A 35 22.46 5.42 11.53
C SER A 35 22.12 6.58 10.60
N HIS A 36 20.84 6.80 10.30
CA HIS A 36 20.37 7.85 9.40
C HIS A 36 19.35 8.75 10.07
N PHE A 37 19.29 9.99 9.60
CA PHE A 37 18.26 10.97 9.89
C PHE A 37 17.62 11.41 8.57
N TYR A 38 16.48 12.10 8.64
CA TYR A 38 15.93 12.83 7.49
C TYR A 38 16.00 14.33 7.75
N ASN A 39 15.83 15.17 6.74
CA ASN A 39 15.81 16.64 6.84
C ASN A 39 14.59 17.21 7.60
N TYR A 40 14.30 16.71 8.81
CA TYR A 40 13.13 17.10 9.61
C TYR A 40 13.02 18.60 9.90
N GLN A 41 14.15 19.31 10.00
CA GLN A 41 14.13 20.77 10.17
C GLN A 41 13.46 21.51 9.00
N ASP A 42 13.53 20.97 7.78
CA ASP A 42 12.91 21.59 6.60
C ASP A 42 11.36 21.53 6.69
N PHE A 43 10.82 20.66 7.55
CA PHE A 43 9.38 20.46 7.74
C PHE A 43 8.80 21.26 8.91
N GLU A 44 9.61 21.95 9.72
CA GLU A 44 9.13 22.70 10.89
C GLU A 44 8.24 23.90 10.51
N ASN A 45 8.44 24.47 9.32
CA ASN A 45 7.78 25.70 8.88
C ASN A 45 7.12 25.57 7.49
N ILE A 46 6.76 24.35 7.07
CA ILE A 46 6.05 24.15 5.81
C ILE A 46 4.66 24.77 5.85
N THR A 47 4.26 25.37 4.74
CA THR A 47 2.90 25.87 4.52
C THR A 47 1.97 24.74 4.09
N SER A 48 0.68 25.03 3.97
CA SER A 48 -0.34 24.09 3.49
C SER A 48 -0.09 23.60 2.05
N TYR A 49 0.69 24.34 1.25
CA TYR A 49 0.92 24.04 -0.17
C TYR A 49 2.20 23.26 -0.42
N ASP A 50 3.11 23.29 0.55
CA ASP A 50 4.47 22.82 0.32
C ASP A 50 4.48 21.29 0.23
N SER A 51 5.12 20.80 -0.82
CA SER A 51 5.69 19.46 -0.95
C SER A 51 7.21 19.65 -0.85
N THR A 52 7.79 19.20 0.25
CA THR A 52 9.23 19.29 0.51
C THR A 52 9.81 17.90 0.36
N ASP A 53 10.88 17.79 -0.43
CA ASP A 53 11.57 16.52 -0.61
C ASP A 53 12.12 16.01 0.73
N ILE A 54 11.72 14.80 1.11
CA ILE A 54 12.33 14.09 2.23
C ILE A 54 13.71 13.64 1.77
N ILE A 55 14.77 13.93 2.52
CA ILE A 55 16.15 13.57 2.17
C ILE A 55 16.75 12.84 3.37
N PHE A 56 17.26 11.63 3.14
CA PHE A 56 17.95 10.84 4.14
C PHE A 56 19.45 11.07 4.07
N ASP A 57 20.09 11.20 5.22
CA ASP A 57 21.54 11.35 5.34
C ASP A 57 22.07 10.63 6.59
N SER A 58 23.35 10.31 6.61
CA SER A 58 23.99 9.53 7.67
C SER A 58 24.36 10.40 8.88
N ILE A 59 24.27 9.82 10.08
CA ILE A 59 24.64 10.42 11.37
C ILE A 59 26.14 10.25 11.59
N VAL A 60 26.92 11.08 10.91
CA VAL A 60 28.39 11.11 10.98
C VAL A 60 28.89 12.54 10.87
N GLY A 61 30.11 12.81 11.35
CA GLY A 61 30.75 14.13 11.23
C GLY A 61 29.88 15.25 11.82
N ASP A 62 29.52 16.23 11.00
CA ASP A 62 28.70 17.39 11.38
C ASP A 62 27.25 17.00 11.74
N ASN A 63 26.80 15.79 11.39
CA ASN A 63 25.45 15.29 11.65
C ASN A 63 25.36 14.45 12.94
N ILE A 64 26.41 14.35 13.75
CA ILE A 64 26.45 13.42 14.91
C ILE A 64 25.35 13.67 15.95
N ASP A 65 24.87 14.92 16.05
CA ASP A 65 23.84 15.32 17.01
C ASP A 65 22.41 15.22 16.45
N LYS A 66 22.24 14.68 15.23
CA LYS A 66 20.92 14.53 14.59
C LYS A 66 20.14 13.38 15.23
N THR A 67 18.84 13.59 15.42
CA THR A 67 17.92 12.54 15.85
C THR A 67 17.80 11.43 14.80
N PRO A 68 18.04 10.16 15.17
CA PRO A 68 17.83 9.02 14.29
C PRO A 68 16.38 8.89 13.79
N ILE A 69 16.21 8.31 12.60
CA ILE A 69 14.89 7.89 12.08
C ILE A 69 14.23 6.91 13.06
N PHE A 70 15.02 6.01 13.65
CA PHE A 70 14.54 4.97 14.57
C PHE A 70 13.74 5.53 15.75
N ASP A 71 14.10 6.72 16.22
CA ASP A 71 13.46 7.35 17.38
C ASP A 71 12.19 8.15 17.00
N GLN A 72 11.87 8.24 15.71
CA GLN A 72 10.78 9.06 15.17
C GLN A 72 9.70 8.22 14.47
N VAL A 73 10.03 7.02 14.01
CA VAL A 73 9.09 6.14 13.32
C VAL A 73 8.10 5.48 14.29
N SER A 74 6.91 5.21 13.77
CA SER A 74 5.94 4.27 14.32
C SER A 74 6.06 2.93 13.60
N THR A 75 5.50 1.87 14.18
CA THR A 75 5.55 0.51 13.62
C THR A 75 4.16 -0.11 13.61
N ILE A 76 3.79 -0.74 12.50
CA ILE A 76 2.68 -1.70 12.41
C ILE A 76 3.22 -3.07 12.00
N GLN A 77 2.49 -4.11 12.37
CA GLN A 77 2.82 -5.49 12.00
C GLN A 77 1.83 -5.98 10.95
N ILE A 78 2.37 -6.58 9.89
CA ILE A 78 1.59 -7.14 8.79
C ILE A 78 1.94 -8.63 8.69
N GLY A 79 0.93 -9.48 8.74
CA GLY A 79 1.08 -10.93 8.61
C GLY A 79 1.14 -11.34 7.15
N ILE A 80 2.15 -12.13 6.77
CA ILE A 80 2.26 -12.74 5.44
C ILE A 80 2.27 -14.26 5.62
N LYS A 81 1.41 -14.97 4.89
CA LYS A 81 1.38 -16.43 4.86
C LYS A 81 2.61 -16.95 4.10
N ASP A 82 3.35 -17.88 4.68
CA ASP A 82 4.46 -18.58 4.02
C ASP A 82 3.96 -19.76 3.15
N GLU A 83 4.89 -20.54 2.59
CA GLU A 83 4.56 -21.73 1.77
C GLU A 83 3.80 -22.83 2.51
N ASN A 84 3.79 -22.79 3.84
CA ASN A 84 3.10 -23.74 4.72
C ASN A 84 1.84 -23.10 5.37
N GLU A 85 1.36 -21.97 4.82
CA GLU A 85 0.24 -21.17 5.31
C GLU A 85 0.44 -20.63 6.74
N GLN A 86 1.68 -20.57 7.22
CA GLN A 86 2.00 -19.99 8.52
C GLN A 86 2.20 -18.48 8.39
N ILE A 87 1.58 -17.73 9.30
CA ILE A 87 1.70 -16.28 9.33
C ILE A 87 3.07 -15.88 9.88
N VAL A 88 3.85 -15.19 9.06
CA VAL A 88 5.09 -14.51 9.42
C VAL A 88 4.81 -13.01 9.53
N ASN A 89 4.90 -12.48 10.75
CA ASN A 89 4.67 -11.06 11.00
C ASN A 89 5.89 -10.22 10.62
N HIS A 90 5.68 -9.29 9.69
CA HIS A 90 6.69 -8.33 9.24
C HIS A 90 6.42 -6.96 9.86
N ASN A 91 7.48 -6.30 10.33
CA ASN A 91 7.38 -4.92 10.78
C ASN A 91 7.45 -3.96 9.58
N LEU A 92 6.49 -3.05 9.51
CA LEU A 92 6.52 -1.88 8.63
C LEU A 92 6.71 -0.64 9.50
N TYR A 93 7.76 0.12 9.19
CA TYR A 93 8.14 1.32 9.92
C TYR A 93 7.75 2.55 9.12
N TYR A 94 7.06 3.50 9.73
CA TYR A 94 6.59 4.68 9.02
C TYR A 94 6.70 5.94 9.86
N HIS A 95 6.79 7.09 9.21
CA HIS A 95 6.71 8.37 9.87
C HIS A 95 5.80 9.31 9.08
N ILE A 96 4.75 9.78 9.75
CA ILE A 96 3.83 10.79 9.20
C ILE A 96 4.40 12.15 9.57
N ILE A 97 4.90 12.88 8.56
CA ILE A 97 5.50 14.21 8.72
C ILE A 97 4.40 15.28 8.75
N ARG A 98 3.45 15.17 7.81
CA ARG A 98 2.22 15.96 7.80
C ARG A 98 1.06 14.99 7.70
N ASN A 99 0.14 15.01 8.67
CA ASN A 99 -0.96 14.04 8.71
C ASN A 99 -1.92 14.18 7.53
N GLY A 100 -2.13 15.41 7.08
CA GLY A 100 -3.25 15.79 6.22
C GLY A 100 -4.49 16.17 7.02
N LYS A 101 -5.46 16.85 6.40
CA LYS A 101 -6.68 17.34 7.07
C LYS A 101 -7.95 16.57 6.75
N GLY A 102 -7.98 15.84 5.65
CA GLY A 102 -9.15 15.10 5.21
C GLY A 102 -9.29 13.72 5.86
N GLU A 103 -9.91 12.82 5.09
CA GLU A 103 -10.12 11.43 5.46
C GLU A 103 -8.95 10.55 4.96
N ASN A 104 -8.90 9.34 5.49
CA ASN A 104 -7.98 8.30 5.06
C ASN A 104 -8.64 7.46 3.94
N PRO A 105 -7.89 7.08 2.90
CA PRO A 105 -8.34 6.05 1.98
C PRO A 105 -8.39 4.68 2.69
N SER A 106 -9.15 3.75 2.12
CA SER A 106 -8.99 2.32 2.41
C SER A 106 -7.78 1.75 1.65
N VAL A 107 -7.44 0.49 1.91
CA VAL A 107 -6.44 -0.25 1.11
C VAL A 107 -6.90 -0.57 -0.31
N ALA A 108 -8.21 -0.50 -0.59
CA ALA A 108 -8.81 -0.77 -1.90
C ALA A 108 -8.96 0.49 -2.78
N ASP A 109 -9.00 1.67 -2.15
CA ASP A 109 -9.31 2.93 -2.82
C ASP A 109 -8.29 3.30 -3.89
N SER A 110 -8.78 4.00 -4.92
CA SER A 110 -7.93 4.69 -5.88
C SER A 110 -7.34 5.92 -5.21
N VAL A 111 -6.02 6.03 -5.14
CA VAL A 111 -5.31 7.15 -4.53
C VAL A 111 -4.64 8.03 -5.58
N PHE A 112 -4.60 9.33 -5.34
CA PHE A 112 -3.91 10.31 -6.17
C PHE A 112 -2.70 10.84 -5.41
N VAL A 113 -1.50 10.36 -5.79
CA VAL A 113 -0.29 10.59 -5.00
C VAL A 113 0.92 10.93 -5.87
N SER A 114 1.81 11.75 -5.33
CA SER A 114 3.21 11.77 -5.77
C SER A 114 4.05 10.90 -4.85
N TYR A 115 5.04 10.21 -5.39
CA TYR A 115 5.84 9.27 -4.61
C TYR A 115 7.26 9.13 -5.16
N GLN A 116 8.14 8.61 -4.31
CA GLN A 116 9.48 8.16 -4.69
C GLN A 116 9.84 6.88 -3.94
N GLY A 117 10.21 5.84 -4.69
CA GLY A 117 10.79 4.60 -4.18
C GLY A 117 12.31 4.64 -4.19
N LEU A 118 12.94 4.21 -3.10
CA LEU A 118 14.39 4.21 -2.88
C LEU A 118 14.88 2.90 -2.27
N LEU A 119 16.13 2.58 -2.58
CA LEU A 119 16.94 1.59 -1.87
C LEU A 119 17.77 2.28 -0.76
N PHE A 120 18.34 1.49 0.15
CA PHE A 120 19.16 2.00 1.26
C PHE A 120 20.48 2.66 0.83
N ASP A 121 20.94 2.43 -0.40
CA ASP A 121 22.06 3.15 -1.01
C ASP A 121 21.66 4.55 -1.53
N GLY A 122 20.39 4.95 -1.35
CA GLY A 122 19.84 6.22 -1.81
C GLY A 122 19.44 6.22 -3.29
N LYS A 123 19.60 5.11 -4.01
CA LYS A 123 19.22 5.02 -5.43
C LYS A 123 17.70 4.99 -5.57
N SER A 124 17.16 5.89 -6.37
CA SER A 124 15.75 5.85 -6.76
C SER A 124 15.51 4.80 -7.84
N PHE A 125 14.53 3.94 -7.61
CA PHE A 125 14.12 2.89 -8.57
C PHE A 125 12.82 3.23 -9.31
N ASP A 126 11.98 4.08 -8.72
CA ASP A 126 10.77 4.63 -9.34
C ASP A 126 10.39 5.97 -8.66
N SER A 127 9.77 6.89 -9.41
CA SER A 127 9.30 8.16 -8.88
C SER A 127 8.25 8.83 -9.77
N ARG A 128 7.33 9.57 -9.14
CA ARG A 128 6.34 10.43 -9.79
C ARG A 128 6.22 11.74 -9.04
N GLN A 129 6.79 12.81 -9.62
CA GLN A 129 6.67 14.17 -9.08
C GLN A 129 5.28 14.77 -9.32
N ASN A 130 4.77 14.61 -10.55
CA ASN A 130 3.37 14.94 -10.83
C ASN A 130 2.51 13.79 -10.32
N PRO A 131 1.51 14.05 -9.46
CA PRO A 131 0.71 12.98 -8.88
C PRO A 131 -0.01 12.14 -9.93
N ILE A 132 -0.17 10.85 -9.65
CA ILE A 132 -0.86 9.90 -10.52
C ILE A 132 -1.95 9.17 -9.73
N TRP A 133 -2.98 8.70 -10.43
CA TRP A 133 -3.93 7.75 -9.86
C TRP A 133 -3.31 6.35 -9.80
N MET A 134 -3.47 5.68 -8.67
CA MET A 134 -3.09 4.28 -8.46
C MET A 134 -4.20 3.58 -7.69
N GLU A 135 -4.55 2.38 -8.12
CA GLU A 135 -5.51 1.53 -7.41
C GLU A 135 -4.81 0.84 -6.24
N GLY A 136 -5.21 1.15 -5.01
CA GLY A 136 -4.57 0.67 -3.78
C GLY A 136 -4.43 -0.86 -3.74
N LYS A 137 -5.48 -1.59 -4.12
CA LYS A 137 -5.50 -3.06 -4.13
C LYS A 137 -4.45 -3.72 -5.01
N ASN A 138 -3.95 -3.02 -6.04
CA ASN A 138 -2.97 -3.55 -6.99
C ASN A 138 -1.52 -3.23 -6.60
N LEU A 139 -1.31 -2.55 -5.46
CA LEU A 139 0.02 -2.14 -5.01
C LEU A 139 0.68 -3.24 -4.18
N ILE A 140 2.01 -3.20 -4.10
CA ILE A 140 2.76 -4.06 -3.18
C ILE A 140 2.31 -3.83 -1.75
N ARG A 141 2.27 -4.90 -0.94
CA ARG A 141 1.63 -4.92 0.38
C ARG A 141 2.08 -3.78 1.29
N GLY A 142 3.38 -3.53 1.38
CA GLY A 142 3.93 -2.46 2.24
C GLY A 142 3.51 -1.06 1.79
N PHE A 143 3.27 -0.85 0.49
CA PHE A 143 2.77 0.44 -0.01
C PHE A 143 1.25 0.55 0.19
N GLN A 144 0.51 -0.52 -0.14
CA GLN A 144 -0.92 -0.66 0.09
C GLN A 144 -1.29 -0.34 1.56
N GLU A 145 -0.57 -0.90 2.52
CA GLU A 145 -0.81 -0.71 3.97
C GLU A 145 -0.39 0.66 4.50
N PHE A 146 0.55 1.33 3.83
CA PHE A 146 1.01 2.65 4.25
C PHE A 146 0.03 3.77 3.84
N LEU A 147 -0.59 3.65 2.66
CA LEU A 147 -1.45 4.71 2.11
C LEU A 147 -2.61 5.11 3.03
N PRO A 148 -3.35 4.16 3.67
CA PRO A 148 -4.40 4.48 4.64
C PRO A 148 -3.90 5.23 5.88
N LEU A 149 -2.60 5.25 6.18
CA LEU A 149 -2.06 5.99 7.31
C LEU A 149 -1.93 7.49 7.00
N LEU A 150 -1.98 7.89 5.73
CA LEU A 150 -1.95 9.29 5.30
C LEU A 150 -3.36 9.80 4.98
N LYS A 151 -3.69 11.01 5.43
CA LYS A 151 -4.97 11.66 5.08
C LYS A 151 -4.83 12.45 3.79
N LYS A 152 -5.93 12.53 3.03
CA LYS A 152 -6.01 13.45 1.90
C LYS A 152 -5.91 14.91 2.32
N GLY A 153 -5.55 15.74 1.35
CA GLY A 153 -5.68 17.18 1.44
C GLY A 153 -7.02 17.71 0.94
N ASP A 154 -7.09 19.02 0.88
CA ASP A 154 -8.13 19.75 0.16
C ASP A 154 -7.72 19.93 -1.30
N VAL A 155 -8.72 19.99 -2.19
CA VAL A 155 -8.53 20.17 -3.63
C VAL A 155 -9.35 21.37 -4.10
N THR A 156 -8.72 22.30 -4.82
CA THR A 156 -9.45 23.35 -5.54
C THR A 156 -9.16 23.28 -7.03
N ILE A 157 -10.19 23.44 -7.85
CA ILE A 157 -10.08 23.48 -9.31
C ILE A 157 -9.97 24.94 -9.75
N ASN A 158 -8.88 25.27 -10.43
CA ASN A 158 -8.65 26.58 -11.01
C ASN A 158 -9.48 26.75 -12.29
N ASN A 159 -9.73 28.01 -12.69
CA ASN A 159 -10.50 28.33 -13.91
C ASN A 159 -9.90 27.77 -15.21
N ASN A 160 -8.61 27.41 -15.21
CA ASN A 160 -7.89 26.80 -16.34
C ASN A 160 -7.92 25.26 -16.29
N GLY A 161 -8.65 24.66 -15.35
CA GLY A 161 -8.76 23.21 -15.18
C GLY A 161 -7.61 22.56 -14.42
N THR A 162 -6.64 23.30 -13.89
CA THR A 162 -5.59 22.74 -13.03
C THR A 162 -6.05 22.60 -11.59
N TYR A 163 -5.45 21.69 -10.85
CA TYR A 163 -5.74 21.45 -9.43
C TYR A 163 -4.71 22.14 -8.55
N ASN A 164 -5.14 22.68 -7.42
CA ASN A 164 -4.26 22.98 -6.29
C ASN A 164 -4.61 22.02 -5.16
N PHE A 165 -3.58 21.54 -4.48
CA PHE A 165 -3.68 20.67 -3.31
C PHE A 165 -3.17 21.41 -2.08
N PHE A 166 -3.85 21.22 -0.96
CA PHE A 166 -3.54 21.91 0.29
C PHE A 166 -3.65 20.90 1.43
N ASP A 167 -2.81 21.05 2.44
CA ASP A 167 -2.87 20.27 3.68
C ASP A 167 -2.97 18.75 3.42
N PHE A 168 -2.27 18.27 2.39
CA PHE A 168 -2.19 16.86 2.03
C PHE A 168 -1.23 16.10 2.93
N GLY A 169 -1.45 14.80 3.12
CA GLY A 169 -0.56 13.96 3.93
C GLY A 169 0.83 13.87 3.31
N ILE A 170 1.88 13.91 4.13
CA ILE A 170 3.27 13.68 3.75
C ILE A 170 3.86 12.67 4.73
N GLY A 171 4.49 11.64 4.21
CA GLY A 171 5.24 10.70 5.05
C GLY A 171 6.16 9.80 4.27
N PHE A 172 6.87 8.96 5.01
CA PHE A 172 7.64 7.88 4.42
C PHE A 172 7.42 6.58 5.18
N VAL A 173 7.72 5.48 4.50
CA VAL A 173 7.63 4.12 5.01
C VAL A 173 8.86 3.31 4.61
N ILE A 174 9.29 2.42 5.49
CA ILE A 174 10.40 1.49 5.31
C ILE A 174 9.90 0.09 5.66
N PHE A 175 10.07 -0.86 4.75
CA PHE A 175 9.59 -2.23 4.95
C PHE A 175 10.49 -3.29 4.30
N PRO A 176 10.50 -4.53 4.85
CA PRO A 176 11.25 -5.66 4.30
C PRO A 176 10.72 -6.11 2.94
N SER A 177 11.53 -6.90 2.23
CA SER A 177 11.19 -7.33 0.88
C SER A 177 9.97 -8.25 0.83
N GLY A 178 9.64 -8.95 1.92
CA GLY A 178 8.42 -9.77 2.07
C GLY A 178 7.12 -8.95 1.97
N LEU A 179 7.17 -7.65 2.25
CA LEU A 179 6.06 -6.72 2.01
C LEU A 179 6.16 -6.01 0.64
N GLY A 180 7.16 -6.35 -0.15
CA GLY A 180 7.45 -5.77 -1.45
C GLY A 180 7.55 -6.85 -2.53
N TYR A 181 8.72 -6.95 -3.16
CA TYR A 181 8.94 -7.84 -4.29
C TYR A 181 9.62 -9.17 -3.91
N PHE A 182 10.05 -9.34 -2.66
CA PHE A 182 10.77 -10.52 -2.16
C PHE A 182 11.85 -11.01 -3.15
N GLN A 183 11.80 -12.25 -3.62
CA GLN A 183 12.71 -12.81 -4.63
C GLN A 183 12.51 -12.23 -6.04
N ASN A 184 11.33 -11.69 -6.35
CA ASN A 184 10.92 -11.20 -7.66
C ASN A 184 11.41 -9.77 -7.92
N GLY A 185 12.70 -9.54 -7.71
CA GLY A 185 13.34 -8.26 -8.02
C GLY A 185 13.23 -7.88 -9.50
N SER A 186 13.65 -6.65 -9.80
CA SER A 186 13.73 -6.12 -11.16
C SER A 186 15.16 -5.61 -11.45
N ILE A 187 15.38 -5.05 -12.64
CA ILE A 187 16.67 -4.45 -12.99
C ILE A 187 17.04 -3.30 -12.03
N SER A 188 16.05 -2.55 -11.54
CA SER A 188 16.26 -1.42 -10.63
C SER A 188 16.16 -1.81 -9.15
N ILE A 189 15.58 -2.96 -8.83
CA ILE A 189 15.33 -3.45 -7.47
C ILE A 189 15.95 -4.84 -7.33
N PRO A 190 17.12 -5.00 -6.69
CA PRO A 190 17.68 -6.32 -6.45
C PRO A 190 16.70 -7.22 -5.65
N PRO A 191 16.71 -8.55 -5.88
CA PRO A 191 15.97 -9.49 -5.03
C PRO A 191 16.29 -9.28 -3.55
N TYR A 192 15.30 -9.51 -2.69
CA TYR A 192 15.44 -9.40 -1.23
C TYR A 192 15.88 -8.02 -0.74
N SER A 193 15.42 -6.96 -1.42
CA SER A 193 15.73 -5.58 -1.03
C SER A 193 14.63 -5.01 -0.14
N PRO A 194 14.96 -4.53 1.07
CA PRO A 194 14.12 -3.59 1.80
C PRO A 194 13.88 -2.32 0.98
N LEU A 195 12.68 -1.78 1.07
CA LEU A 195 12.27 -0.62 0.28
C LEU A 195 11.94 0.56 1.19
N ILE A 196 12.20 1.76 0.67
CA ILE A 196 11.74 3.01 1.26
C ILE A 196 10.81 3.69 0.25
N PHE A 197 9.63 4.10 0.69
CA PHE A 197 8.74 4.96 -0.10
C PHE A 197 8.52 6.29 0.62
N LYS A 198 8.60 7.38 -0.13
CA LYS A 198 8.15 8.72 0.26
C LYS A 198 6.87 9.02 -0.48
N VAL A 199 5.87 9.57 0.19
CA VAL A 199 4.53 9.73 -0.38
C VAL A 199 3.92 11.04 0.07
N ASP A 200 3.34 11.74 -0.90
CA ASP A 200 2.43 12.85 -0.67
C ASP A 200 1.02 12.43 -1.11
N MET A 201 0.09 12.36 -0.16
CA MET A 201 -1.30 11.92 -0.32
C MET A 201 -2.23 13.07 -0.67
N MET A 202 -2.37 13.36 -1.97
CA MET A 202 -3.14 14.52 -2.42
C MET A 202 -4.64 14.33 -2.19
N THR A 203 -5.21 13.29 -2.78
CA THR A 203 -6.63 12.90 -2.64
C THR A 203 -6.81 11.42 -2.95
N PHE A 204 -8.02 10.91 -2.79
CA PHE A 204 -8.42 9.57 -3.23
C PHE A 204 -9.87 9.59 -3.73
N SER A 205 -10.31 8.46 -4.29
CA SER A 205 -11.71 8.15 -4.59
C SER A 205 -12.04 6.80 -3.96
N ARG A 206 -13.22 6.68 -3.35
CA ARG A 206 -13.76 5.36 -2.97
C ARG A 206 -13.89 4.52 -4.23
N THR A 207 -13.53 3.24 -4.13
CA THR A 207 -13.61 2.32 -5.26
C THR A 207 -14.67 1.25 -5.03
N ASP A 208 -15.43 1.02 -6.08
CA ASP A 208 -16.41 -0.04 -6.32
C ASP A 208 -16.11 -0.46 -7.78
N HIS A 209 -15.61 -1.68 -7.97
CA HIS A 209 -14.93 -2.07 -9.21
C HIS A 209 -15.90 -2.64 -10.27
N ASP A 210 -16.89 -3.44 -9.86
CA ASP A 210 -18.01 -3.92 -10.69
C ASP A 210 -19.18 -2.92 -10.79
N ASN A 211 -19.21 -1.90 -9.93
CA ASN A 211 -20.29 -0.92 -9.80
C ASN A 211 -21.61 -1.55 -9.34
N ASP A 212 -21.57 -2.45 -8.39
CA ASP A 212 -22.72 -3.11 -7.78
C ASP A 212 -23.20 -2.47 -6.46
N THR A 213 -22.60 -1.35 -6.04
CA THR A 213 -22.89 -0.58 -4.82
C THR A 213 -22.21 -1.04 -3.53
N VAL A 214 -21.56 -2.20 -3.53
CA VAL A 214 -20.66 -2.61 -2.46
C VAL A 214 -19.30 -1.97 -2.72
N LEU A 215 -18.69 -1.36 -1.70
CA LEU A 215 -17.33 -0.85 -1.88
C LEU A 215 -16.37 -2.03 -1.82
N THR A 216 -15.33 -2.01 -2.64
CA THR A 216 -14.32 -3.09 -2.65
C THR A 216 -13.66 -3.34 -1.30
N ILE A 217 -13.62 -2.35 -0.40
CA ILE A 217 -13.12 -2.57 0.96
C ILE A 217 -14.05 -3.44 1.81
N ASP A 218 -15.35 -3.41 1.54
CA ASP A 218 -16.38 -4.16 2.27
C ASP A 218 -16.51 -5.61 1.74
N GLU A 219 -15.79 -5.93 0.67
CA GLU A 219 -15.76 -7.27 0.02
C GLU A 219 -14.51 -8.08 0.40
N ASP A 220 -13.64 -7.53 1.25
CA ASP A 220 -12.57 -8.26 1.93
C ASP A 220 -13.15 -8.96 3.17
N LEU A 221 -13.67 -10.18 2.96
CA LEU A 221 -14.50 -10.87 3.94
C LEU A 221 -13.68 -11.36 5.15
N ASP A 222 -12.42 -11.73 4.93
CA ASP A 222 -11.52 -12.21 5.99
C ASP A 222 -10.62 -11.11 6.59
N GLY A 223 -10.61 -9.92 5.98
CA GLY A 223 -9.85 -8.76 6.42
C GLY A 223 -8.34 -8.92 6.21
N ASP A 224 -7.91 -9.86 5.36
CA ASP A 224 -6.51 -10.09 5.05
C ASP A 224 -5.97 -9.12 3.98
N HIS A 225 -6.80 -8.22 3.46
CA HIS A 225 -6.50 -7.21 2.43
C HIS A 225 -6.03 -7.82 1.08
N ASN A 226 -6.40 -9.07 0.79
CA ASN A 226 -6.17 -9.74 -0.50
C ASN A 226 -7.49 -10.07 -1.21
N PHE A 227 -8.19 -9.05 -1.68
CA PHE A 227 -9.45 -9.13 -2.45
C PHE A 227 -9.54 -10.18 -3.57
N ASN A 228 -8.43 -10.74 -4.06
CA ASN A 228 -8.47 -11.76 -5.12
C ASN A 228 -8.72 -13.19 -4.59
N ASN A 229 -8.79 -13.40 -3.27
CA ASN A 229 -9.10 -14.71 -2.67
C ASN A 229 -10.48 -14.78 -2.02
N ASP A 230 -11.22 -13.68 -1.94
CA ASP A 230 -12.62 -13.61 -1.52
C ASP A 230 -13.52 -13.93 -2.73
N ASP A 231 -14.07 -15.14 -2.75
CA ASP A 231 -14.87 -15.71 -3.83
C ASP A 231 -15.96 -16.58 -3.18
N THR A 232 -17.16 -16.00 -3.01
CA THR A 232 -18.25 -16.55 -2.19
C THR A 232 -18.86 -17.80 -2.83
N ASP A 233 -19.15 -17.77 -4.13
CA ASP A 233 -19.78 -18.87 -4.86
C ASP A 233 -18.76 -19.89 -5.45
N SER A 234 -17.46 -19.58 -5.36
CA SER A 234 -16.34 -20.38 -5.86
C SER A 234 -16.30 -20.55 -7.39
N ASP A 235 -16.76 -19.56 -8.15
CA ASP A 235 -16.73 -19.58 -9.63
C ASP A 235 -15.40 -19.07 -10.24
N ASN A 236 -14.45 -18.65 -9.39
CA ASN A 236 -13.14 -18.03 -9.71
C ASN A 236 -13.21 -16.55 -10.13
N ILE A 237 -14.32 -15.86 -9.89
CA ILE A 237 -14.44 -14.41 -9.96
C ILE A 237 -14.45 -13.91 -8.52
N PRO A 238 -13.44 -13.14 -8.08
CA PRO A 238 -13.47 -12.57 -6.75
C PRO A 238 -14.63 -11.56 -6.63
N ASN A 239 -15.26 -11.51 -5.46
CA ASN A 239 -16.49 -10.74 -5.19
C ASN A 239 -16.40 -9.32 -5.75
N TYR A 240 -15.29 -8.61 -5.52
CA TYR A 240 -15.09 -7.23 -5.98
C TYR A 240 -15.10 -6.98 -7.50
N ILE A 241 -15.22 -8.02 -8.32
CA ILE A 241 -15.45 -7.91 -9.76
C ILE A 241 -16.55 -8.87 -10.24
N ASP A 242 -17.24 -9.52 -9.32
CA ASP A 242 -18.49 -10.22 -9.55
C ASP A 242 -19.65 -9.23 -9.37
N ASN A 243 -20.83 -9.57 -9.87
CA ASN A 243 -22.02 -8.74 -9.72
C ASN A 243 -23.23 -9.52 -9.21
N ASP A 244 -23.01 -10.78 -8.85
CA ASP A 244 -23.93 -11.80 -8.35
C ASP A 244 -23.06 -12.74 -7.48
N ASP A 245 -22.53 -12.21 -6.37
CA ASP A 245 -21.42 -12.82 -5.60
C ASP A 245 -21.73 -14.21 -5.06
N ASP A 246 -23.01 -14.50 -4.79
CA ASP A 246 -23.50 -15.78 -4.30
C ASP A 246 -24.16 -16.65 -5.39
N ASN A 247 -24.30 -16.10 -6.60
CA ASN A 247 -24.79 -16.75 -7.82
C ASN A 247 -26.18 -17.38 -7.66
N ASP A 248 -27.04 -16.69 -6.91
CA ASP A 248 -28.44 -17.06 -6.72
C ASP A 248 -29.34 -16.59 -7.90
N GLY A 249 -28.80 -15.69 -8.74
CA GLY A 249 -29.43 -15.12 -9.93
C GLY A 249 -30.11 -13.76 -9.72
N VAL A 250 -29.99 -13.18 -8.53
CA VAL A 250 -30.26 -11.79 -8.20
C VAL A 250 -28.91 -11.06 -8.14
N LEU A 251 -28.88 -9.80 -8.60
CA LEU A 251 -27.60 -9.08 -8.63
C LEU A 251 -27.33 -8.52 -7.23
N THR A 252 -26.07 -8.57 -6.77
CA THR A 252 -25.59 -8.00 -5.49
C THR A 252 -26.21 -6.64 -5.18
N ARG A 253 -26.24 -5.75 -6.18
CA ARG A 253 -26.83 -4.40 -6.08
C ARG A 253 -28.31 -4.31 -5.70
N ASN A 254 -29.07 -5.38 -5.95
CA ASN A 254 -30.50 -5.46 -5.71
C ASN A 254 -30.82 -6.09 -4.35
N GLU A 255 -29.80 -6.58 -3.65
CA GLU A 255 -29.90 -7.26 -2.34
C GLU A 255 -29.19 -6.48 -1.26
N TYR A 256 -28.04 -5.88 -1.59
CA TYR A 256 -27.16 -5.20 -0.64
C TYR A 256 -27.89 -4.35 0.40
N ASP A 257 -28.68 -3.36 0.00
CA ASP A 257 -29.44 -2.49 0.92
C ASP A 257 -30.78 -2.10 0.28
N THR A 258 -31.69 -3.07 0.18
CA THR A 258 -33.01 -2.88 -0.43
C THR A 258 -33.81 -1.83 0.35
N ASN A 259 -33.60 -1.75 1.66
CA ASN A 259 -34.35 -0.87 2.55
C ASN A 259 -33.79 0.58 2.61
N ASN A 260 -32.57 0.81 2.10
CA ASN A 260 -31.82 2.08 2.06
C ASN A 260 -31.51 2.68 3.45
N ASP A 261 -31.19 1.85 4.46
CA ASP A 261 -30.76 2.31 5.77
C ASP A 261 -29.23 2.39 5.95
N GLY A 262 -28.48 1.97 4.93
CA GLY A 262 -27.03 1.95 4.88
C GLY A 262 -26.40 0.75 5.59
N ILE A 263 -27.17 -0.29 5.90
CA ILE A 263 -26.72 -1.55 6.49
C ILE A 263 -27.02 -2.67 5.49
N PRO A 264 -26.09 -3.62 5.27
CA PRO A 264 -26.40 -4.78 4.47
C PRO A 264 -27.62 -5.54 4.98
N ASP A 265 -28.59 -5.84 4.10
CA ASP A 265 -29.77 -6.62 4.46
C ASP A 265 -29.35 -8.08 4.79
N ASP A 266 -29.99 -8.66 5.81
CA ASP A 266 -29.85 -10.06 6.27
C ASP A 266 -31.26 -10.54 6.60
N SER A 267 -31.93 -11.07 5.58
CA SER A 267 -33.36 -11.37 5.57
C SER A 267 -33.71 -12.58 6.44
N ASP A 268 -32.78 -13.52 6.60
CA ASP A 268 -32.99 -14.77 7.34
C ASP A 268 -32.43 -14.73 8.77
N GLY A 269 -31.54 -13.78 9.05
CA GLY A 269 -30.97 -13.47 10.36
C GLY A 269 -29.83 -14.40 10.78
N ASP A 270 -29.14 -15.05 9.83
CA ASP A 270 -28.03 -15.95 10.11
C ASP A 270 -26.67 -15.24 10.27
N GLY A 271 -26.61 -13.96 9.90
CA GLY A 271 -25.45 -13.08 10.00
C GLY A 271 -24.60 -12.99 8.73
N ILE A 272 -25.01 -13.62 7.63
CA ILE A 272 -24.47 -13.44 6.28
C ILE A 272 -25.39 -12.45 5.55
N PRO A 273 -24.85 -11.38 4.94
CA PRO A 273 -25.67 -10.48 4.12
C PRO A 273 -26.33 -11.19 2.93
N ASP A 274 -27.53 -10.73 2.54
CA ASP A 274 -28.32 -11.31 1.46
C ASP A 274 -27.51 -11.45 0.15
N TYR A 275 -26.67 -10.47 -0.20
CA TYR A 275 -25.84 -10.51 -1.42
C TYR A 275 -24.69 -11.54 -1.38
N LEU A 276 -24.47 -12.19 -0.24
CA LEU A 276 -23.48 -13.26 -0.03
C LEU A 276 -24.17 -14.57 0.40
N ASP A 277 -25.51 -14.63 0.39
CA ASP A 277 -26.29 -15.78 0.84
C ASP A 277 -27.32 -16.25 -0.20
N SER A 278 -26.97 -17.36 -0.86
CA SER A 278 -27.74 -17.99 -1.94
C SER A 278 -29.16 -18.51 -1.60
N ASN A 279 -29.74 -18.19 -0.44
CA ASN A 279 -30.94 -18.85 0.14
C ASN A 279 -32.26 -18.07 0.07
#